data_AF-A0A2A5KIK9-F1
#
_entry.id   AF-A0A2A5KIK9-F1
#
_cell.length_a   1.000
_cell.length_b   1.000
_cell.length_c   1.000
_cell.angle_alpha   90.00
_cell.angle_beta   90.00
_cell.angle_gamma   90.00
#
_symmetry.space_group_name_H-M   'P 1'
#
loop_
_entity.id
_entity.type
_entity.pdbx_description
1 polymer ?
#
loop_
_entity_poly.entity_id
_entity_poly.type
_entity_poly.pdbx_seq_one_letter_code
_entity_poly.pdbx_strand_id
1 'polypeptide(L)'
;FMVGATMIESDDAGPVTARSLMELLNAAYALHPAFGEARVTETGAGVRPAYPDNLPRVTQEGSTLHVNGLYRHGFLLAPAMAGEVARRLLTEQGQPERRAS
;
A
#
# COMPACT_ATOMS: atom_id res chain seq x y z
N PHE A 1 1.10 -21.00 0.37
CA PHE A 1 -0.07 -20.10 0.44
C PHE A 1 0.35 -18.80 1.10
N MET A 2 -0.26 -17.68 0.73
CA MET A 2 -0.10 -16.43 1.47
C MET A 2 -1.24 -16.35 2.50
N VAL A 3 -0.88 -16.19 3.78
CA VAL A 3 -1.84 -16.05 4.88
C VAL A 3 -1.66 -14.67 5.48
N GLY A 4 -2.74 -13.91 5.50
CA GLY A 4 -2.71 -12.56 6.01
C GLY A 4 -4.06 -11.87 5.86
N ALA A 5 -4.17 -10.62 6.29
CA ALA A 5 -3.14 -9.85 7.00
C ALA A 5 -3.74 -9.23 8.26
N THR A 6 -2.88 -8.86 9.22
CA THR A 6 -3.33 -8.08 10.37
C THR A 6 -3.63 -6.63 9.97
N MET A 7 -4.44 -5.98 10.81
CA MET A 7 -4.81 -4.57 10.72
C MET A 7 -4.54 -3.97 12.10
N ILE A 8 -3.37 -3.36 12.26
CA ILE A 8 -2.94 -2.74 13.50
C ILE A 8 -2.73 -1.26 13.21
N GLU A 9 -3.35 -0.39 14.00
CA GLU A 9 -3.09 1.05 13.94
C GLU A 9 -1.75 1.33 14.62
N SER A 10 -0.70 1.37 13.82
CA SER A 10 0.67 1.58 14.26
C SER A 10 1.53 2.08 13.11
N ASP A 11 2.53 2.89 13.44
CA ASP A 11 3.63 3.33 12.56
C ASP A 11 4.88 2.43 12.68
N ASP A 12 4.81 1.34 13.44
CA ASP A 12 5.91 0.41 13.65
C ASP A 12 6.20 -0.40 12.38
N ALA A 13 7.39 -0.16 11.80
CA ALA A 13 7.95 -0.93 10.69
C ALA A 13 8.86 -2.09 11.14
N GLY A 14 8.79 -2.44 12.42
CA GLY A 14 9.55 -3.50 13.06
C GLY A 14 9.17 -4.93 12.63
N PRO A 15 9.83 -5.94 13.22
CA PRO A 15 9.59 -7.33 12.90
C PRO A 15 8.20 -7.81 13.35
N VAL A 16 7.76 -8.94 12.80
CA VAL A 16 6.49 -9.59 13.16
C VAL A 16 6.43 -9.89 14.67
N THR A 17 5.33 -9.54 15.31
CA THR A 17 5.09 -9.89 16.72
C THR A 17 4.64 -11.35 16.86
N ALA A 18 5.01 -12.00 17.98
CA ALA A 18 4.56 -13.35 18.28
C ALA A 18 3.03 -13.48 18.28
N ARG A 19 2.33 -12.46 18.81
CA ARG A 19 0.86 -12.42 18.84
C ARG A 19 0.27 -12.47 17.43
N SER A 20 0.69 -11.56 16.54
CA SER A 20 0.16 -11.50 15.17
C SER A 20 0.42 -12.78 14.39
N LEU A 21 1.61 -13.40 14.59
CA LEU A 21 1.92 -14.68 13.95
C LEU A 21 0.99 -15.80 14.44
N MET A 22 0.81 -15.93 15.77
CA MET A 22 -0.07 -16.94 16.34
C MET A 22 -1.53 -16.75 15.88
N GLU A 23 -2.03 -15.51 15.85
CA GLU A 23 -3.38 -15.21 15.38
C GLU A 23 -3.60 -15.68 13.94
N LEU A 24 -2.68 -15.37 13.01
CA LEU A 24 -2.80 -15.77 11.61
C LEU A 24 -2.66 -17.30 11.40
N LEU A 25 -1.73 -17.95 12.10
CA LEU A 25 -1.56 -19.41 11.99
C LEU A 25 -2.75 -20.17 12.57
N ASN A 26 -3.27 -19.72 13.72
CA ASN A 26 -4.48 -20.31 14.31
C ASN A 26 -5.69 -20.13 13.40
N ALA A 27 -5.83 -18.96 12.77
CA ALA A 27 -6.89 -18.71 11.79
C ALA A 27 -6.78 -19.65 10.58
N ALA A 28 -5.57 -19.83 10.03
CA ALA A 28 -5.35 -20.76 8.92
C ALA A 28 -5.67 -22.21 9.31
N TYR A 29 -5.23 -22.66 10.48
CA TYR A 29 -5.54 -24.00 10.99
C TYR A 29 -7.04 -24.21 11.21
N ALA A 30 -7.73 -23.21 11.75
CA ALA A 30 -9.18 -23.24 11.95
C ALA A 30 -9.96 -23.33 10.62
N LEU A 31 -9.45 -22.71 9.55
CA LEU A 31 -10.02 -22.84 8.21
C LEU A 31 -9.83 -24.25 7.63
N HIS A 32 -8.64 -24.82 7.81
CA HIS A 32 -8.36 -26.18 7.36
C HIS A 32 -7.20 -26.83 8.13
N PRO A 33 -7.40 -28.01 8.77
CA PRO A 33 -6.37 -28.65 9.60
C PRO A 33 -5.05 -28.96 8.87
N ALA A 34 -5.09 -29.18 7.55
CA ALA A 34 -3.87 -29.42 6.76
C ALA A 34 -2.85 -28.25 6.80
N PHE A 35 -3.26 -27.04 7.21
CA PHE A 35 -2.31 -25.95 7.47
C PHE A 35 -1.40 -26.20 8.68
N GLY A 36 -1.75 -27.12 9.59
CA GLY A 36 -0.90 -27.48 10.73
C GLY A 36 0.42 -28.15 10.34
N GLU A 37 0.45 -28.81 9.19
CA GLU A 37 1.66 -29.46 8.64
C GLU A 37 2.37 -28.57 7.60
N ALA A 38 1.88 -27.36 7.35
CA ALA A 38 2.45 -26.47 6.35
C ALA A 38 3.76 -25.84 6.84
N ARG A 39 4.76 -25.78 5.96
CA ARG A 39 6.03 -25.09 6.26
C ARG A 39 5.85 -23.58 6.12
N VAL A 40 6.25 -22.83 7.14
CA VAL A 40 6.43 -21.37 7.05
C VAL A 40 7.70 -21.09 6.25
N THR A 41 7.55 -20.50 5.07
CA THR A 41 8.68 -20.17 4.19
C THR A 41 9.20 -18.75 4.40
N GLU A 42 8.29 -17.82 4.74
CA GLU A 42 8.59 -16.41 4.90
C GLU A 42 7.57 -15.78 5.87
N THR A 43 8.01 -14.80 6.63
CA THR A 43 7.15 -13.91 7.42
C THR A 43 7.55 -12.47 7.15
N GLY A 44 6.58 -11.56 7.21
CA GLY A 44 6.82 -10.14 6.95
C GLY A 44 5.79 -9.26 7.62
N ALA A 45 6.21 -8.04 7.95
CA ALA A 45 5.36 -6.95 8.42
C ALA A 45 5.65 -5.71 7.56
N GLY A 46 4.67 -4.83 7.43
CA GLY A 46 4.81 -3.61 6.66
C GLY A 46 3.73 -2.60 6.99
N VAL A 47 4.12 -1.32 6.98
CA VAL A 47 3.21 -0.20 7.22
C VAL A 47 2.48 0.13 5.93
N ARG A 48 1.15 0.28 6.00
CA ARG A 48 0.34 0.68 4.87
C ARG A 48 0.19 2.20 4.86
N PRO A 49 0.70 2.90 3.85
CA PRO A 49 0.61 4.35 3.83
C PRO A 49 -0.83 4.81 3.57
N ALA A 50 -1.36 5.62 4.49
CA ALA A 50 -2.72 6.11 4.48
C ALA A 50 -2.76 7.57 4.94
N TYR A 51 -3.69 8.35 4.39
CA TYR A 51 -4.11 9.62 4.99
C TYR A 51 -5.17 9.35 6.08
N PRO A 52 -5.47 10.31 6.98
CA PRO A 52 -6.49 10.14 8.02
C PRO A 52 -7.87 9.74 7.50
N ASP A 53 -8.21 10.13 6.26
CA ASP A 53 -9.47 9.77 5.61
C ASP A 53 -9.42 8.48 4.79
N ASN A 54 -8.27 7.80 4.74
CA ASN A 54 -8.01 6.58 3.97
C ASN A 54 -8.27 6.72 2.44
N LEU A 55 -8.27 7.94 1.90
CA LEU A 55 -8.47 8.17 0.48
C LEU A 55 -7.13 8.42 -0.24
N PRO A 56 -6.82 7.69 -1.33
CA PRO A 56 -5.60 7.92 -2.11
C PRO A 56 -5.69 9.23 -2.88
N ARG A 57 -4.56 9.93 -3.01
CA ARG A 57 -4.51 11.23 -3.69
C ARG A 57 -3.21 11.39 -4.46
N VAL A 58 -3.31 12.07 -5.61
CA VAL A 58 -2.17 12.69 -6.29
C VAL A 58 -2.22 14.18 -5.98
N THR A 59 -1.22 14.68 -5.25
CA THR A 59 -1.06 16.12 -4.94
C THR A 59 0.16 16.69 -5.66
N GLN A 60 0.20 18.01 -5.81
CA GLN A 60 1.32 18.71 -6.42
C GLN A 60 1.82 19.79 -5.49
N GLU A 61 3.12 19.84 -5.28
CA GLU A 61 3.81 20.88 -4.54
C GLU A 61 4.98 21.38 -5.39
N GLY A 62 4.85 22.61 -5.92
CA GLY A 62 5.78 23.14 -6.92
C GLY A 62 5.87 22.23 -8.15
N SER A 63 7.07 21.78 -8.48
CA SER A 63 7.35 20.84 -9.58
C SER A 63 7.29 19.37 -9.17
N THR A 64 6.89 19.05 -7.94
CA THR A 64 6.87 17.68 -7.42
C THR A 64 5.43 17.16 -7.32
N LEU A 65 5.19 16.00 -7.94
CA LEU A 65 3.95 15.23 -7.76
C LEU A 65 4.15 14.20 -6.64
N HIS A 66 3.21 14.18 -5.70
CA HIS A 66 3.16 13.20 -4.61
C HIS A 66 2.00 12.24 -4.83
N VAL A 67 2.25 10.94 -4.66
CA VAL A 67 1.23 9.90 -4.75
C VAL A 67 1.27 9.12 -3.45
N ASN A 68 0.16 9.15 -2.70
CA ASN A 68 0.10 8.50 -1.40
C ASN A 68 -1.34 8.11 -1.01
N GLY A 69 -1.48 7.42 0.12
CA GLY A 69 -2.77 7.13 0.73
C GLY A 69 -3.47 5.88 0.20
N LEU A 70 -2.77 4.97 -0.48
CA LEU A 70 -3.40 3.82 -1.13
C LEU A 70 -3.82 2.71 -0.15
N TYR A 71 -3.32 2.72 1.08
CA TYR A 71 -3.68 1.78 2.14
C TYR A 71 -3.71 0.31 1.68
N ARG A 72 -4.83 -0.40 1.86
CA ARG A 72 -5.04 -1.80 1.43
C ARG A 72 -5.34 -1.95 -0.07
N HIS A 73 -5.37 -0.85 -0.82
CA HIS A 73 -5.76 -0.79 -2.22
C HIS A 73 -4.60 -0.45 -3.16
N GLY A 74 -3.36 -0.43 -2.65
CA GLY A 74 -2.15 -0.13 -3.42
C GLY A 74 -2.03 -0.90 -4.74
N PHE A 75 -2.14 -2.23 -4.68
CA PHE A 75 -2.05 -3.07 -5.87
C PHE A 75 -3.19 -2.83 -6.86
N LEU A 76 -4.43 -2.72 -6.35
CA LEU A 76 -5.62 -2.57 -7.17
C LEU A 76 -5.67 -1.19 -7.86
N LEU A 77 -5.32 -0.13 -7.16
CA LEU A 77 -5.43 1.25 -7.64
C LEU A 77 -4.16 1.75 -8.33
N ALA A 78 -3.02 1.05 -8.20
CA ALA A 78 -1.76 1.48 -8.80
C ALA A 78 -1.87 1.86 -10.29
N PRO A 79 -2.54 1.09 -11.18
CA PRO A 79 -2.66 1.47 -12.59
C PRO A 79 -3.44 2.78 -12.79
N ALA A 80 -4.52 2.99 -12.04
CA ALA A 80 -5.34 4.19 -12.12
C ALA A 80 -4.56 5.42 -11.62
N MET A 81 -3.85 5.28 -10.49
CA MET A 81 -3.02 6.36 -9.93
C MET A 81 -1.86 6.72 -10.87
N ALA A 82 -1.20 5.72 -11.46
CA ALA A 82 -0.15 5.93 -12.45
C ALA A 82 -0.68 6.67 -13.70
N GLY A 83 -1.87 6.30 -14.17
CA GLY A 83 -2.53 6.99 -15.29
C GLY A 83 -2.86 8.45 -14.98
N GLU A 84 -3.26 8.77 -13.74
CA GLU A 84 -3.48 10.14 -13.31
C GLU A 84 -2.18 10.96 -13.27
N VAL A 85 -1.11 10.39 -12.71
CA VAL A 85 0.22 11.03 -12.71
C VAL A 85 0.70 11.31 -14.12
N ALA A 86 0.63 10.31 -15.00
CA ALA A 86 1.05 10.44 -16.40
C ALA A 86 0.28 11.57 -17.10
N ARG A 87 -1.04 11.67 -16.88
CA ARG A 87 -1.87 12.74 -17.46
C ARG A 87 -1.43 14.13 -17.00
N ARG A 88 -1.11 14.30 -15.71
CA ARG A 88 -0.65 15.59 -15.16
C ARG A 88 0.70 15.97 -15.75
N LEU A 89 1.66 15.04 -15.78
CA LEU A 89 2.99 15.26 -16.37
C LEU A 89 2.90 15.66 -17.85
N LEU A 90 2.08 14.98 -18.65
CA LEU A 90 1.93 15.26 -20.07
C LEU A 90 1.17 16.58 -20.34
N THR A 91 0.25 16.99 -19.45
CA THR A 91 -0.47 18.26 -19.58
C THR A 91 0.44 19.45 -19.27
N GLU A 92 1.32 19.33 -18.27
CA GLU A 92 2.31 20.36 -17.94
C GLU A 92 3.34 20.56 -19.07
N GLN A 93 3.72 19.48 -19.77
CA GLN A 93 4.60 19.56 -20.95
C GLN A 93 3.94 20.25 -22.16
N GLY A 94 2.61 20.38 -22.17
CA GLY A 94 1.85 21.05 -23.23
C GLY A 94 1.67 22.56 -23.06
N GLN A 95 2.18 23.16 -21.98
CA GLN A 95 2.21 24.61 -21.76
C GLN A 95 3.63 25.14 -22.00
N PRO A 96 4.04 25.35 -23.27
CA PRO A 96 5.25 26.08 -23.55
C PRO A 96 5.07 27.52 -23.05
N GLU A 97 6.11 28.03 -22.40
CA GLU A 97 6.44 29.41 -22.07
C GLU A 97 5.70 30.51 -22.86
N ARG A 98 4.40 30.71 -22.64
CA ARG A 98 3.67 31.90 -23.10
C ARG A 98 3.54 32.92 -21.97
N ARG A 99 4.66 33.31 -21.37
CA ARG A 99 4.77 34.52 -20.53
C ARG A 99 6.19 35.11 -20.63
N ALA A 100 6.53 35.63 -21.80
CA ALA A 100 7.53 36.69 -21.95
C ALA A 100 7.41 37.33 -23.34
N SER A 101 6.54 38.34 -23.47
CA SER A 101 6.66 39.49 -24.39
C SER A 101 5.62 40.53 -23.96
#